data_AF-A0A450XEJ4-F1
#
_entry.id   AF-A0A450XEJ4-F1
#
_cell.length_a   1.000
_cell.length_b   1.000
_cell.length_c   1.000
_cell.angle_alpha   90.00
_cell.angle_beta   90.00
_cell.angle_gamma   90.00
#
_symmetry.space_group_name_H-M   'P 1'
#
loop_
_entity.id
_entity.type
_entity.pdbx_description
1 polymer ?
#
loop_
_entity_poly.entity_id
_entity_poly.type
_entity_poly.pdbx_seq_one_letter_code
_entity_poly.pdbx_strand_id
1 'polypeptide(L)'
;MDHKTIRNLLLVGSLAFGASAFAGGPNASMLSQSCAGCHGADGASLGPASPTIAGMSEEYFLEAMEELQEGERSSTVMGRIAKGYSEEEIAAMATWFSKRPFVRAGQETDAEKAAKGRKLHEKYCEACHVKGGSMDNGNSILAGQWMPYLRYSIRDSLSGASASPKRMQRRLGEIMKEHGDDGIEAIVQYYGSQQ
;
A
#
# COMPACT_ATOMS: atom_id res chain seq x y z
N MET A 1 -27.87 -59.56 -58.83
CA MET A 1 -26.58 -60.26 -58.86
C MET A 1 -25.48 -59.22 -58.91
N ASP A 2 -24.43 -59.47 -58.14
CA ASP A 2 -23.08 -58.86 -58.18
C ASP A 2 -22.89 -57.46 -57.61
N HIS A 3 -21.84 -57.13 -56.84
CA HIS A 3 -20.88 -57.89 -56.05
C HIS A 3 -20.10 -56.84 -55.19
N LYS A 4 -19.90 -57.14 -53.90
CA LYS A 4 -18.65 -56.96 -53.12
C LYS A 4 -18.27 -55.60 -52.48
N THR A 5 -17.94 -55.75 -51.17
CA THR A 5 -16.82 -55.18 -50.37
C THR A 5 -16.85 -53.67 -50.05
N ILE A 6 -17.13 -53.24 -48.80
CA ILE A 6 -16.32 -53.28 -47.56
C ILE A 6 -14.93 -52.59 -47.68
N ARG A 7 -14.72 -51.63 -46.76
CA ARG A 7 -13.46 -51.12 -46.16
C ARG A 7 -12.63 -50.09 -46.93
N ASN A 8 -12.59 -48.87 -46.37
CA ASN A 8 -11.40 -48.19 -45.80
C ASN A 8 -11.80 -46.73 -45.54
N LEU A 9 -12.22 -46.33 -44.34
CA LEU A 9 -11.36 -45.88 -43.24
C LEU A 9 -10.10 -45.11 -43.70
N LEU A 10 -10.24 -43.79 -43.82
CA LEU A 10 -9.16 -42.82 -43.60
C LEU A 10 -9.75 -41.61 -42.86
N LEU A 11 -9.95 -41.76 -41.55
CA LEU A 11 -9.97 -40.62 -40.65
C LEU A 11 -8.56 -40.03 -40.67
N VAL A 12 -8.38 -38.93 -41.39
CA VAL A 12 -7.19 -38.08 -41.24
C VAL A 12 -7.33 -37.40 -39.89
N GLY A 13 -6.73 -38.02 -38.88
CA GLY A 13 -6.58 -37.45 -37.54
C GLY A 13 -5.86 -36.11 -37.65
N SER A 14 -6.62 -35.04 -37.46
CA SER A 14 -6.05 -33.73 -37.22
C SER A 14 -5.25 -33.82 -35.93
N LEU A 15 -3.91 -33.82 -36.03
CA LEU A 15 -3.07 -33.54 -34.87
C LEU A 15 -3.43 -32.13 -34.41
N ALA A 16 -4.32 -32.05 -33.41
CA ALA A 16 -4.45 -30.86 -32.61
C ALA A 16 -3.10 -30.66 -31.93
N PHE A 17 -2.33 -29.69 -32.45
CA PHE A 17 -1.21 -29.09 -31.72
C PHE A 17 -1.82 -28.53 -30.44
N GLY A 18 -1.72 -29.30 -29.35
CA GLY A 18 -2.01 -28.82 -28.01
C GLY A 18 -0.99 -27.75 -27.70
N ALA A 19 -1.29 -26.51 -28.08
CA ALA A 19 -0.64 -25.36 -27.48
C ALA A 19 -0.98 -25.45 -25.99
N SER A 20 -0.06 -26.02 -25.21
CA SER A 20 -0.04 -25.82 -23.77
C SER A 20 0.08 -24.30 -23.61
N ALA A 21 -1.05 -23.64 -23.43
CA ALA A 21 -1.09 -22.34 -22.80
C ALA A 21 -0.55 -22.60 -21.40
N PHE A 22 0.77 -22.50 -21.24
CA PHE A 22 1.34 -22.15 -19.96
C PHE A 22 0.70 -20.82 -19.65
N ALA A 23 -0.37 -20.84 -18.86
CA ALA A 23 -0.81 -19.66 -18.17
C ALA A 23 0.43 -19.20 -17.41
N GLY A 24 1.07 -18.13 -17.90
CA GLY A 24 2.09 -17.46 -17.12
C GLY A 24 1.53 -17.21 -15.73
N GLY A 25 2.40 -17.21 -14.71
CA GLY A 25 2.00 -16.91 -13.34
C GLY A 25 1.12 -15.66 -13.24
N PRO A 26 0.45 -15.46 -12.09
CA PRO A 26 -0.49 -14.35 -11.92
C PRO A 26 0.19 -13.03 -12.31
N ASN A 27 -0.44 -12.28 -13.22
CA ASN A 27 0.09 -10.99 -13.64
C ASN A 27 -0.15 -9.92 -12.56
N ALA A 28 0.56 -8.79 -12.66
CA ALA A 28 0.45 -7.67 -11.71
C ALA A 28 -1.00 -7.23 -11.44
N SER A 29 -1.86 -7.18 -12.47
CA SER A 29 -3.27 -6.81 -12.29
C SER A 29 -4.02 -7.82 -11.44
N MET A 30 -3.84 -9.11 -11.71
CA MET A 30 -4.49 -10.19 -10.96
C MET A 30 -4.06 -10.18 -9.49
N LEU A 31 -2.76 -10.02 -9.23
CA LEU A 31 -2.22 -9.91 -7.87
C LEU A 31 -2.81 -8.71 -7.14
N SER A 32 -2.76 -7.52 -7.74
CA SER A 32 -3.21 -6.28 -7.12
C SER A 32 -4.74 -6.20 -6.91
N GLN A 33 -5.54 -6.91 -7.70
CA GLN A 33 -7.00 -6.97 -7.50
C GLN A 33 -7.38 -7.64 -6.17
N SER A 34 -6.55 -8.55 -5.65
CA SER A 34 -6.78 -9.18 -4.35
C SER A 34 -6.74 -8.19 -3.18
N CYS A 35 -6.01 -7.07 -3.34
CA CYS A 35 -5.86 -6.03 -2.33
C CYS A 35 -7.11 -5.15 -2.17
N ALA A 36 -7.98 -5.14 -3.19
CA ALA A 36 -9.08 -4.19 -3.30
C ALA A 36 -10.15 -4.36 -2.21
N GLY A 37 -10.27 -5.57 -1.64
CA GLY A 37 -11.21 -5.82 -0.54
C GLY A 37 -10.91 -5.00 0.72
N CYS A 38 -9.65 -4.66 0.96
CA CYS A 38 -9.23 -3.87 2.13
C CYS A 38 -8.80 -2.45 1.74
N HIS A 39 -8.08 -2.31 0.62
CA HIS A 39 -7.47 -1.04 0.20
C HIS A 39 -8.26 -0.32 -0.91
N GLY A 40 -9.44 -0.83 -1.27
CA GLY A 40 -10.30 -0.26 -2.30
C GLY A 40 -9.80 -0.52 -3.73
N ALA A 41 -10.65 -0.21 -4.70
CA ALA A 41 -10.33 -0.38 -6.11
C ALA A 41 -9.06 0.40 -6.46
N ASP A 42 -8.15 -0.24 -7.20
CA ASP A 42 -6.84 0.33 -7.57
C ASP A 42 -5.96 0.80 -6.39
N GLY A 43 -6.29 0.40 -5.15
CA GLY A 43 -5.58 0.82 -3.94
C GLY A 43 -6.06 2.18 -3.38
N ALA A 44 -7.16 2.71 -3.87
CA ALA A 44 -7.84 3.91 -3.36
C ALA A 44 -8.83 3.51 -2.25
N SER A 45 -8.39 3.59 -1.00
CA SER A 45 -9.16 3.08 0.14
C SER A 45 -10.41 3.91 0.39
N LEU A 46 -11.53 3.22 0.65
CA LEU A 46 -12.80 3.83 1.05
C LEU A 46 -12.93 4.04 2.57
N GLY A 47 -11.88 3.68 3.32
CA GLY A 47 -11.80 3.96 4.75
C GLY A 47 -12.60 2.99 5.64
N PRO A 48 -12.74 3.32 6.93
CA PRO A 48 -12.21 4.54 7.57
C PRO A 48 -10.72 4.44 7.97
N ALA A 49 -10.13 3.23 7.95
CA ALA A 49 -8.81 3.00 8.55
C ALA A 49 -7.80 2.23 7.69
N SER A 50 -8.24 1.49 6.68
CA SER A 50 -7.31 0.88 5.72
C SER A 50 -6.62 1.98 4.93
N PRO A 51 -5.29 1.95 4.75
CA PRO A 51 -4.60 3.02 4.03
C PRO A 51 -4.86 2.96 2.52
N THR A 52 -4.88 4.11 1.87
CA THR A 52 -4.67 4.20 0.42
C THR A 52 -3.23 3.80 0.11
N ILE A 53 -3.05 2.88 -0.84
CA ILE A 53 -1.74 2.38 -1.32
C ILE A 53 -1.46 2.77 -2.78
N ALA A 54 -2.47 3.28 -3.49
CA ALA A 54 -2.30 3.88 -4.81
C ALA A 54 -1.30 5.05 -4.75
N GLY A 55 -0.37 5.12 -5.70
CA GLY A 55 0.60 6.22 -5.82
C GLY A 55 1.79 6.15 -4.86
N MET A 56 1.89 5.12 -4.02
CA MET A 56 3.13 4.83 -3.28
C MET A 56 4.27 4.55 -4.27
N SER A 57 5.48 5.01 -3.96
CA SER A 57 6.65 4.70 -4.77
C SER A 57 6.94 3.20 -4.75
N GLU A 58 7.58 2.70 -5.81
CA GLU A 58 7.95 1.28 -5.88
C GLU A 58 8.89 0.91 -4.73
N GLU A 59 9.86 1.78 -4.44
CA GLU A 59 10.83 1.64 -3.34
C GLU A 59 10.11 1.53 -1.99
N TYR A 60 9.20 2.47 -1.69
CA TYR A 60 8.47 2.46 -0.43
C TYR A 60 7.55 1.24 -0.29
N PHE A 61 6.91 0.80 -1.38
CA PHE A 61 6.03 -0.38 -1.36
C PHE A 61 6.83 -1.66 -1.09
N LEU A 62 7.99 -1.81 -1.74
CA LEU A 62 8.89 -2.95 -1.54
C LEU A 62 9.36 -3.02 -0.09
N GLU A 63 9.93 -1.92 0.43
CA GLU A 63 10.40 -1.82 1.81
C GLU A 63 9.27 -2.13 2.80
N ALA A 64 8.09 -1.53 2.62
CA ALA A 64 6.95 -1.78 3.50
C ALA A 64 6.51 -3.25 3.51
N MET A 65 6.53 -3.93 2.37
CA MET A 65 6.14 -5.34 2.28
C MET A 65 7.21 -6.27 2.86
N GLU A 66 8.49 -5.96 2.67
CA GLU A 66 9.61 -6.67 3.31
C GLU A 66 9.54 -6.56 4.83
N GLU A 67 9.40 -5.34 5.37
CA GLU A 67 9.24 -5.12 6.82
C GLU A 67 8.02 -5.88 7.38
N LEU A 68 6.94 -6.02 6.60
CA LEU A 68 5.75 -6.80 6.99
C LEU A 68 6.00 -8.31 6.95
N GLN A 69 6.79 -8.81 5.99
CA GLN A 69 7.18 -10.22 5.91
C GLN A 69 8.08 -10.60 7.09
N GLU A 70 9.03 -9.74 7.42
CA GLU A 70 9.99 -9.95 8.50
C GLU A 70 9.39 -9.67 9.89
N GLY A 71 8.29 -8.92 9.94
CA GLY A 71 7.63 -8.53 11.18
C GLY A 71 8.26 -7.32 11.87
N GLU A 72 9.14 -6.61 11.18
CA GLU A 72 9.70 -5.33 11.62
C GLU A 72 8.66 -4.21 11.61
N ARG A 73 7.61 -4.35 10.78
CA ARG A 73 6.45 -3.48 10.78
C ARG A 73 5.25 -4.15 11.45
N SER A 74 4.78 -3.53 12.52
CA SER A 74 3.57 -3.96 13.24
C SER A 74 2.38 -4.02 12.29
N SER A 75 1.61 -5.11 12.37
CA SER A 75 0.40 -5.29 11.56
C SER A 75 -0.59 -6.25 12.22
N THR A 76 -1.88 -6.04 11.93
CA THR A 76 -2.97 -6.92 12.38
C THR A 76 -3.16 -8.11 11.44
N VAL A 77 -3.07 -7.85 10.13
CA VAL A 77 -3.29 -8.84 9.07
C VAL A 77 -2.22 -8.79 7.99
N MET A 78 -1.66 -7.61 7.70
CA MET A 78 -0.79 -7.43 6.54
C MET A 78 0.49 -8.27 6.58
N GLY A 79 1.10 -8.53 7.75
CA GLY A 79 2.25 -9.44 7.83
C GLY A 79 1.92 -10.88 7.45
N ARG A 80 0.68 -11.34 7.70
CA ARG A 80 0.22 -12.67 7.21
C ARG A 80 -0.02 -12.66 5.71
N ILE A 81 -0.52 -11.55 5.17
CA ILE A 81 -0.75 -11.39 3.73
C ILE A 81 0.57 -11.31 2.97
N ALA A 82 1.52 -10.49 3.46
CA ALA A 82 2.81 -10.27 2.83
C ALA A 82 3.63 -11.57 2.72
N LYS A 83 3.57 -12.45 3.73
CA LYS A 83 4.20 -13.79 3.70
C LYS A 83 3.65 -14.73 2.61
N GLY A 84 2.51 -14.41 2.02
CA GLY A 84 1.90 -15.20 0.96
C GLY A 84 2.42 -14.88 -0.45
N TYR A 85 3.24 -13.83 -0.61
CA TYR A 85 3.74 -13.37 -1.90
C TYR A 85 5.25 -13.55 -2.03
N SER A 86 5.72 -13.85 -3.23
CA SER A 86 7.16 -13.83 -3.54
C SER A 86 7.68 -12.41 -3.75
N GLU A 87 9.00 -12.24 -3.74
CA GLU A 87 9.65 -10.96 -4.05
C GLU A 87 9.25 -10.44 -5.44
N GLU A 88 9.17 -11.31 -6.44
CA GLU A 88 8.78 -10.95 -7.81
C GLU A 88 7.31 -10.51 -7.88
N GLU A 89 6.42 -11.16 -7.12
CA GLU A 89 5.01 -10.78 -7.04
C GLU A 89 4.84 -9.44 -6.33
N ILE A 90 5.59 -9.19 -5.25
CA ILE A 90 5.62 -7.90 -4.55
C ILE A 90 6.13 -6.81 -5.49
N ALA A 91 7.21 -7.05 -6.23
CA ALA A 91 7.74 -6.09 -7.21
C ALA A 91 6.73 -5.78 -8.34
N ALA A 92 6.00 -6.80 -8.81
CA ALA A 92 4.93 -6.61 -9.78
C ALA A 92 3.79 -5.73 -9.21
N MET A 93 3.40 -5.94 -7.95
CA MET A 93 2.41 -5.10 -7.26
C MET A 93 2.93 -3.68 -6.99
N ALA A 94 4.20 -3.52 -6.64
CA ALA A 94 4.84 -2.22 -6.45
C ALA A 94 4.75 -1.38 -7.74
N THR A 95 5.14 -1.97 -8.88
CA THR A 95 5.01 -1.35 -10.21
C THR A 95 3.56 -1.02 -10.56
N TRP A 96 2.62 -1.86 -10.11
CA TRP A 96 1.20 -1.60 -10.32
C TRP A 96 0.76 -0.36 -9.54
N PHE A 97 0.87 -0.36 -8.21
CA PHE A 97 0.34 0.72 -7.37
C PHE A 97 1.06 2.05 -7.59
N SER A 98 2.35 2.06 -7.93
CA SER A 98 3.11 3.29 -8.24
C SER A 98 2.56 4.07 -9.43
N LYS A 99 1.91 3.39 -10.37
CA LYS A 99 1.31 4.00 -11.57
C LYS A 99 -0.11 4.49 -11.35
N ARG A 100 -0.69 4.28 -10.18
CA ARG A 100 -2.04 4.75 -9.85
C ARG A 100 -1.94 6.12 -9.20
N PRO A 101 -2.89 7.03 -9.46
CA PRO A 101 -2.92 8.29 -8.74
C PRO A 101 -3.26 8.03 -7.26
N PHE A 102 -2.53 8.67 -6.35
CA PHE A 102 -2.92 8.71 -4.95
C PHE A 102 -4.27 9.44 -4.83
N VAL A 103 -5.25 8.78 -4.23
CA VAL A 103 -6.57 9.36 -3.96
C VAL A 103 -6.63 9.77 -2.49
N ARG A 104 -6.78 11.07 -2.26
CA ARG A 104 -6.90 11.63 -0.92
C ARG A 104 -8.26 11.27 -0.32
N ALA A 105 -8.23 10.84 0.93
CA ALA A 105 -9.40 10.44 1.68
C ALA A 105 -10.26 11.65 2.06
N GLY A 106 -11.49 11.68 1.56
CA GLY A 106 -12.51 12.59 2.06
C GLY A 106 -12.90 12.24 3.49
N GLN A 107 -12.61 13.12 4.44
CA GLN A 107 -12.85 12.88 5.87
C GLN A 107 -13.07 14.19 6.63
N GLU A 108 -13.82 14.16 7.72
CA GLU A 108 -14.04 15.36 8.53
C GLU A 108 -12.76 15.73 9.28
N THR A 109 -12.45 17.02 9.35
CA THR A 109 -11.26 17.53 10.06
C THR A 109 -11.56 18.77 10.89
N ASP A 110 -10.74 18.99 11.90
CA ASP A 110 -10.75 20.16 12.75
C ASP A 110 -9.72 21.18 12.24
N ALA A 111 -10.20 22.32 11.72
CA ALA A 111 -9.37 23.34 11.09
C ALA A 111 -8.38 24.00 12.07
N GLU A 112 -8.74 24.15 13.34
CA GLU A 112 -7.87 24.75 14.36
C GLU A 112 -6.71 23.79 14.67
N LYS A 113 -7.03 22.50 14.86
CA LYS A 113 -6.01 21.46 15.05
C LYS A 113 -5.15 21.28 13.82
N ALA A 114 -5.71 21.33 12.62
CA ALA A 114 -4.94 21.26 11.38
C ALA A 114 -3.95 22.44 11.24
N ALA A 115 -4.36 23.67 11.61
CA ALA A 115 -3.47 24.82 11.61
C ALA A 115 -2.32 24.68 12.63
N LYS A 116 -2.59 24.11 13.82
CA LYS A 116 -1.54 23.76 14.79
C LYS A 116 -0.62 22.66 14.22
N GLY A 117 -1.19 21.63 13.61
CA GLY A 117 -0.47 20.51 13.01
C GLY A 117 0.48 20.93 11.91
N ARG A 118 0.09 21.90 11.08
CA ARG A 118 0.96 22.49 10.07
C ARG A 118 2.25 23.06 10.67
N LYS A 119 2.14 23.83 11.76
CA LYS A 119 3.31 24.40 12.45
C LYS A 119 4.22 23.32 13.02
N LEU A 120 3.63 22.24 13.56
CA LEU A 120 4.39 21.09 14.06
C LEU A 120 5.08 20.34 12.91
N HIS A 121 4.39 20.15 11.79
CA HIS A 121 4.97 19.56 10.59
C HIS A 121 6.19 20.34 10.10
N GLU A 122 6.07 21.65 9.95
CA GLU A 122 7.16 22.54 9.53
C GLU A 122 8.37 22.44 10.48
N LYS A 123 8.14 22.30 11.80
CA LYS A 123 9.19 22.21 12.82
C LYS A 123 9.86 20.83 12.89
N TYR A 124 9.09 19.74 12.80
CA TYR A 124 9.56 18.39 13.16
C TYR A 124 9.63 17.41 11.99
N CYS A 125 8.84 17.60 10.93
CA CYS A 125 8.56 16.58 9.91
C CYS A 125 9.02 16.96 8.50
N GLU A 126 8.94 18.24 8.11
CA GLU A 126 9.17 18.74 6.74
C GLU A 126 10.56 18.39 6.19
N ALA A 127 11.55 18.18 7.07
CA ALA A 127 12.90 17.78 6.65
C ALA A 127 12.96 16.43 5.92
N CYS A 128 11.95 15.56 6.09
CA CYS A 128 11.86 14.25 5.42
C CYS A 128 10.54 14.12 4.66
N HIS A 129 9.42 14.48 5.30
CA HIS A 129 8.08 14.46 4.70
C HIS A 129 7.79 15.80 4.02
N VAL A 130 8.44 16.04 2.89
CA VAL A 130 8.44 17.32 2.18
C VAL A 130 7.08 17.66 1.56
N LYS A 131 6.89 18.96 1.24
CA LYS A 131 5.66 19.51 0.63
C LYS A 131 4.42 19.14 1.46
N GLY A 132 4.49 19.33 2.78
CA GLY A 132 3.35 18.99 3.63
C GLY A 132 3.09 17.50 3.79
N GLY A 133 4.05 16.64 3.43
CA GLY A 133 3.91 15.18 3.42
C GLY A 133 3.14 14.64 2.21
N SER A 134 3.02 15.40 1.12
CA SER A 134 2.25 15.00 -0.06
C SER A 134 3.05 14.23 -1.10
N MET A 135 4.36 14.10 -0.94
CA MET A 135 5.22 13.39 -1.88
C MET A 135 5.77 12.12 -1.25
N ASP A 136 5.72 11.05 -2.03
CA ASP A 136 6.55 9.89 -1.80
C ASP A 136 7.94 10.15 -2.38
N ASN A 137 8.92 10.40 -1.52
CA ASN A 137 10.34 10.58 -1.87
C ASN A 137 11.20 9.44 -1.29
N GLY A 138 10.66 8.21 -1.31
CA GLY A 138 11.19 7.11 -0.51
C GLY A 138 10.74 7.20 0.96
N ASN A 139 9.82 8.11 1.27
CA ASN A 139 9.12 8.20 2.55
C ASN A 139 7.62 8.21 2.26
N SER A 140 6.81 7.65 3.15
CA SER A 140 5.36 7.52 2.95
C SER A 140 4.64 8.83 2.61
N ILE A 141 3.61 8.72 1.76
CA ILE A 141 2.59 9.76 1.56
C ILE A 141 1.76 9.88 2.85
N LEU A 142 1.79 11.05 3.47
CA LEU A 142 1.03 11.36 4.68
C LEU A 142 -0.22 12.20 4.37
N ALA A 143 -0.08 13.20 3.50
CA ALA A 143 -1.15 14.13 3.17
C ALA A 143 -2.33 13.42 2.50
N GLY A 144 -3.53 13.58 3.07
CA GLY A 144 -4.76 12.97 2.58
C GLY A 144 -4.86 11.47 2.82
N GLN A 145 -3.97 10.87 3.62
CA GLN A 145 -4.16 9.52 4.11
C GLN A 145 -5.25 9.47 5.20
N TRP A 146 -5.83 8.29 5.44
CA TRP A 146 -6.82 8.09 6.49
C TRP A 146 -6.25 8.43 7.88
N MET A 147 -6.88 9.38 8.58
CA MET A 147 -6.44 9.81 9.91
C MET A 147 -6.33 8.67 10.93
N PRO A 148 -7.25 7.68 10.98
CA PRO A 148 -7.08 6.51 11.85
C PRO A 148 -5.79 5.74 11.55
N TYR A 149 -5.48 5.50 10.27
CA TYR A 149 -4.24 4.84 9.87
C TYR A 149 -3.00 5.61 10.36
N LEU A 150 -2.94 6.91 10.08
CA LEU A 150 -1.82 7.76 10.50
C LEU A 150 -1.63 7.73 12.02
N ARG A 151 -2.73 7.77 12.77
CA ARG A 151 -2.71 7.69 14.24
C ARG A 151 -2.14 6.36 14.72
N TYR A 152 -2.51 5.25 14.09
CA TYR A 152 -1.95 3.92 14.42
C TYR A 152 -0.48 3.84 14.07
N SER A 153 -0.09 4.23 12.85
CA SER A 153 1.31 4.18 12.41
C SER A 153 2.23 5.01 13.30
N ILE A 154 1.82 6.23 13.68
CA ILE A 154 2.62 7.08 14.57
C ILE A 154 2.78 6.45 15.96
N ARG A 155 1.73 5.82 16.50
CA ARG A 155 1.78 5.13 17.80
C ARG A 155 2.64 3.88 17.76
N ASP A 156 2.58 3.12 16.67
CA ASP A 156 3.44 1.95 16.48
C ASP A 156 4.92 2.37 16.41
N SER A 157 5.24 3.47 15.72
CA SER A 157 6.60 4.03 15.72
C SER A 157 7.03 4.57 17.09
N LEU A 158 6.14 5.26 17.81
CA LEU A 158 6.43 5.81 19.14
C LEU A 158 6.68 4.72 20.20
N SER A 159 5.94 3.62 20.11
CA SER A 159 6.09 2.47 21.03
C SER A 159 7.28 1.57 20.66
N GLY A 160 7.86 1.74 19.47
CA GLY A 160 8.88 0.86 18.93
C GLY A 160 8.32 -0.47 18.39
N ALA A 161 7.00 -0.61 18.27
CA ALA A 161 6.36 -1.78 17.67
C ALA A 161 6.61 -1.88 16.15
N SER A 162 6.86 -0.74 15.49
CA SER A 162 7.28 -0.69 14.09
C SER A 162 8.65 -0.04 13.96
N ALA A 163 9.50 -0.64 13.14
CA ALA A 163 10.76 -0.07 12.71
C ALA A 163 10.54 1.35 12.17
N SER A 164 11.45 2.24 12.52
CA SER A 164 11.44 3.62 12.05
C SER A 164 12.82 4.24 12.19
N PRO A 165 13.22 5.17 11.30
CA PRO A 165 14.51 5.81 11.41
C PRO A 165 14.69 6.48 12.77
N LYS A 166 15.85 6.29 13.41
CA LYS A 166 16.15 6.86 14.75
C LYS A 166 15.90 8.37 14.82
N ARG A 167 16.13 9.09 13.71
CA ARG A 167 15.85 10.53 13.61
C ARG A 167 14.35 10.82 13.72
N MET A 168 13.50 10.04 13.06
CA MET A 168 12.04 10.17 13.13
C MET A 168 11.54 9.86 14.54
N GLN A 169 11.98 8.76 15.16
CA GLN A 169 11.62 8.40 16.53
C GLN A 169 11.94 9.53 17.51
N ARG A 170 13.13 10.14 17.40
CA ARG A 170 13.50 11.29 18.23
C ARG A 170 12.56 12.47 18.04
N ARG A 171 12.19 12.82 16.80
CA ARG A 171 11.28 13.94 16.51
C ARG A 171 9.87 13.68 17.04
N LEU A 172 9.35 12.47 16.88
CA LEU A 172 8.06 12.07 17.46
C LEU A 172 8.11 12.12 19.00
N GLY A 173 9.20 11.68 19.62
CA GLY A 173 9.41 11.79 21.07
C GLY A 173 9.46 13.25 21.56
N GLU A 174 10.08 14.16 20.80
CA GLU A 174 10.08 15.61 21.09
C GLU A 174 8.65 16.18 21.07
N ILE A 175 7.85 15.83 20.06
CA ILE A 175 6.43 16.24 19.98
C ILE A 175 5.65 15.71 21.19
N MET A 176 5.80 14.43 21.52
CA MET A 176 5.09 13.85 22.68
C MET A 176 5.49 14.54 23.99
N LYS A 177 6.76 14.90 24.15
CA LYS A 177 7.25 15.62 25.34
C LYS A 177 6.71 17.05 25.43
N GLU A 178 6.66 17.78 24.31
CA GLU A 178 6.28 19.20 24.29
C GLU A 178 4.76 19.42 24.17
N HIS A 179 4.04 18.51 23.53
CA HIS A 179 2.66 18.70 23.11
C HIS A 179 1.72 17.54 23.47
N GLY A 180 2.25 16.41 23.95
CA GLY A 180 1.45 15.23 24.28
C GLY A 180 0.66 14.68 23.08
N ASP A 181 -0.41 13.94 23.38
CA ASP A 181 -1.30 13.38 22.37
C ASP A 181 -1.95 14.45 21.48
N ASP A 182 -2.19 15.66 22.02
CA ASP A 182 -2.73 16.79 21.25
C ASP A 182 -1.79 17.23 20.12
N GLY A 183 -0.48 17.03 20.27
CA GLY A 183 0.50 17.29 19.21
C GLY A 183 0.37 16.29 18.06
N ILE A 184 0.24 15.01 18.38
CA ILE A 184 0.04 13.95 17.40
C ILE A 184 -1.30 14.13 16.69
N GLU A 185 -2.36 14.39 17.44
CA GLU A 185 -3.68 14.62 16.87
C GLU A 185 -3.67 15.85 15.94
N ALA A 186 -3.01 16.95 16.33
CA ALA A 186 -2.88 18.11 15.46
C ALA A 186 -2.20 17.79 14.13
N ILE A 187 -1.09 17.02 14.14
CA ILE A 187 -0.40 16.59 12.92
C ILE A 187 -1.29 15.70 12.05
N VAL A 188 -2.00 14.75 12.67
CA VAL A 188 -2.95 13.87 11.96
C VAL A 188 -4.07 14.68 11.31
N GLN A 189 -4.63 15.66 12.01
CA GLN A 189 -5.64 16.59 11.47
C GLN A 189 -5.10 17.42 10.31
N TYR A 190 -3.85 17.89 10.41
CA TYR A 190 -3.19 18.61 9.32
C TYR A 190 -3.09 17.75 8.06
N TYR A 191 -2.60 16.51 8.18
CA TYR A 191 -2.52 15.63 7.01
C TYR A 191 -3.89 15.24 6.47
N GLY A 192 -4.86 14.96 7.35
CA GLY A 192 -6.24 14.66 6.95
C GLY A 192 -6.97 15.83 6.27
N SER A 193 -6.54 17.07 6.54
CA SER A 193 -7.14 18.28 5.93
C SER A 193 -6.72 18.50 4.48
N GLN A 194 -5.69 17.79 4.02
CA GLN A 194 -5.19 17.86 2.64
C GLN A 194 -5.95 16.86 1.77
N GLN A 195 -7.10 17.26 1.22
CA GLN A 195 -8.02 16.44 0.42
C GLN A 195 -8.00 16.83 -1.06
#